data_AF-A0A1M6TXI0-F1
#
_entry.id   AF-A0A1M6TXI0-F1
#
_cell.length_a   1.000
_cell.length_b   1.000
_cell.length_c   1.000
_cell.angle_alpha   90.00
_cell.angle_beta   90.00
_cell.angle_gamma   90.00
#
_symmetry.space_group_name_H-M   'P 1'
#
loop_
_entity.id
_entity.type
_entity.pdbx_description
1 polymer ?
#
loop_
_entity_poly.entity_id
_entity_poly.type
_entity_poly.pdbx_seq_one_letter_code
_entity_poly.pdbx_strand_id
1 'polypeptide(L)'
;MAVKIQEGFALFSKRMDAKAYIESEDESLDNMESQKILEIKRERDERKRKLLFDNLDLILRHRDEIMKTPRYAKIDAHYALRGGGAYIGPIAMRRRFCAAGVSVTVGITLGSLLEIWGTATYKVNCSCGNTAYIRSFGGSPLTGMSVAGAVCPHCKNEIHGIRSRPFGDYVRQVLNALDREKAAVSQAFTSGVFGKFSEQCSLEKMISELKLREI
;
A
#
# COMPACT_ATOMS: atom_id res chain seq x y z
N MET A 1 13.51 -30.27 -18.14
CA MET A 1 14.60 -30.86 -18.93
C MET A 1 15.04 -29.81 -19.94
N ALA A 2 16.27 -29.29 -19.88
CA ALA A 2 16.71 -28.26 -20.81
C ALA A 2 16.96 -28.85 -22.21
N VAL A 3 16.19 -28.44 -23.21
CA VAL A 3 16.42 -28.82 -24.62
C VAL A 3 17.60 -28.00 -25.13
N LYS A 4 18.77 -28.64 -25.28
CA LYS A 4 19.91 -28.04 -25.99
C LYS A 4 19.62 -28.06 -27.49
N ILE A 5 19.24 -26.91 -28.03
CA ILE A 5 19.15 -26.71 -29.48
C ILE A 5 20.54 -26.28 -29.97
N GLN A 6 21.24 -27.16 -30.69
CA GLN A 6 22.45 -26.78 -31.44
C GLN A 6 22.02 -26.20 -32.78
N GLU A 7 22.13 -24.89 -32.92
CA GLU A 7 21.84 -24.18 -34.15
C GLU A 7 23.03 -23.35 -34.60
N GLY A 8 23.25 -23.29 -35.91
CA GLY A 8 24.27 -22.44 -36.50
C GLY A 8 23.92 -20.96 -36.34
N PHE A 9 24.93 -20.11 -36.18
CA PHE A 9 24.80 -18.66 -35.97
C PHE A 9 23.88 -17.95 -36.98
N ALA A 10 23.85 -18.40 -38.24
CA ALA A 10 22.98 -17.84 -39.27
C ALA A 10 21.47 -18.09 -39.02
N LEU A 11 21.11 -19.22 -38.41
CA LEU A 11 19.74 -19.55 -38.02
C LEU A 11 19.30 -18.81 -36.75
N PHE A 12 20.25 -18.50 -35.87
CA PHE A 12 20.04 -17.64 -34.71
C PHE A 12 19.78 -16.19 -35.14
N SER A 13 20.63 -15.64 -36.03
CA SER A 13 20.49 -14.26 -36.53
C SER A 13 19.16 -14.03 -37.25
N LYS A 14 18.76 -14.95 -38.15
CA LYS A 14 17.47 -14.86 -38.85
C LYS A 14 16.25 -14.88 -37.91
N ARG A 15 16.37 -15.51 -36.74
CA ARG A 15 15.28 -15.61 -35.76
C ARG A 15 15.16 -14.37 -34.90
N MET A 16 16.30 -13.78 -34.53
CA MET A 16 16.37 -12.47 -33.88
C MET A 16 15.81 -11.38 -34.81
N ASP A 17 16.16 -11.40 -36.10
CA ASP A 17 15.62 -10.49 -37.11
C ASP A 17 14.10 -10.67 -37.30
N ALA A 18 13.58 -11.89 -37.11
CA ALA A 18 12.16 -12.21 -37.18
C ALA A 18 11.38 -11.92 -35.88
N LYS A 19 12.01 -11.41 -34.81
CA LYS A 19 11.43 -11.25 -33.46
C LYS A 19 10.74 -12.52 -32.92
N ALA A 20 11.15 -13.70 -33.39
CA ALA A 20 10.62 -14.96 -32.89
C ALA A 20 11.31 -15.30 -31.56
N TYR A 21 10.80 -14.72 -30.47
CA TYR A 21 11.20 -15.06 -29.11
C TYR A 21 10.76 -16.51 -28.84
N ILE A 22 11.70 -17.37 -28.46
CA ILE A 22 11.36 -18.68 -27.89
C ILE A 22 11.03 -18.39 -26.43
N GLU A 23 9.79 -18.03 -26.12
CA GLU A 23 9.29 -18.21 -24.76
C GLU A 23 9.28 -19.71 -24.50
N SER A 24 10.06 -20.15 -23.52
CA SER A 24 9.98 -21.54 -23.07
C SER A 24 8.59 -21.78 -22.44
N GLU A 25 8.01 -22.96 -22.65
CA GLU A 25 6.71 -23.32 -22.04
C GLU A 25 6.75 -23.11 -20.51
N ASP A 26 7.90 -23.36 -19.88
CA ASP A 26 8.15 -23.11 -18.46
C ASP A 26 8.04 -21.62 -18.07
N GLU A 27 8.63 -20.69 -18.84
CA GLU A 27 8.52 -19.24 -18.60
C GLU A 27 7.08 -18.73 -18.78
N SER A 28 6.32 -19.33 -19.72
CA SER A 28 4.92 -18.97 -19.95
C SER A 28 4.02 -19.40 -18.77
N LEU A 29 4.28 -20.58 -18.19
CA LEU A 29 3.58 -21.10 -17.02
C LEU A 29 3.90 -20.29 -15.77
N ASP A 30 5.17 -19.98 -15.52
CA ASP A 30 5.61 -19.14 -14.39
C ASP A 30 5.00 -17.74 -14.45
N ASN A 31 4.90 -17.16 -15.65
CA ASN A 31 4.24 -15.88 -15.87
C ASN A 31 2.73 -15.96 -15.58
N MET A 32 2.06 -17.02 -16.04
CA MET A 32 0.64 -17.25 -15.74
C MET A 32 0.38 -17.46 -14.25
N GLU A 33 1.20 -18.24 -13.55
CA GLU A 33 1.09 -18.44 -12.10
C GLU A 33 1.33 -17.13 -11.34
N SER A 34 2.35 -16.38 -11.74
CA SER A 34 2.64 -15.06 -11.16
C SER A 34 1.47 -14.10 -11.34
N GLN A 35 0.83 -14.09 -12.51
CA GLN A 35 -0.36 -13.27 -12.77
C GLN A 35 -1.54 -13.70 -11.89
N LYS A 36 -1.83 -14.99 -11.78
CA LYS A 36 -2.89 -15.52 -10.90
C LYS A 36 -2.66 -15.14 -9.44
N ILE A 37 -1.43 -15.26 -8.95
CA ILE A 37 -1.07 -14.87 -7.58
C ILE A 37 -1.26 -13.36 -7.37
N LEU A 38 -0.90 -12.54 -8.35
CA LEU A 38 -1.11 -11.09 -8.30
C LEU A 38 -2.59 -10.73 -8.29
N GLU A 39 -3.40 -11.43 -9.07
CA GLU A 39 -4.86 -11.23 -9.13
C GLU A 39 -5.51 -11.56 -7.79
N ILE A 40 -5.23 -12.72 -7.21
CA ILE A 40 -5.71 -13.11 -5.87
C ILE A 40 -5.31 -12.07 -4.81
N LYS A 41 -4.07 -11.56 -4.88
CA LYS A 41 -3.61 -10.50 -3.98
C LYS A 41 -4.41 -9.21 -4.16
N ARG A 42 -4.65 -8.78 -5.40
CA ARG A 42 -5.47 -7.59 -5.69
C ARG A 42 -6.89 -7.73 -5.17
N GLU A 43 -7.53 -8.88 -5.37
CA GLU A 43 -8.88 -9.13 -4.85
C GLU A 43 -8.93 -9.08 -3.33
N ARG A 44 -7.91 -9.64 -2.66
CA ARG A 44 -7.82 -9.61 -1.21
C ARG A 44 -7.61 -8.19 -0.70
N ASP A 45 -6.76 -7.41 -1.36
CA ASP A 45 -6.50 -6.01 -1.00
C ASP A 45 -7.74 -5.15 -1.24
N GLU A 46 -8.50 -5.39 -2.31
CA GLU A 46 -9.76 -4.69 -2.58
C GLU A 46 -10.84 -5.04 -1.53
N ARG A 47 -10.94 -6.31 -1.10
CA ARG A 47 -11.81 -6.72 0.01
C ARG A 47 -11.47 -6.00 1.32
N LYS A 48 -10.18 -5.99 1.69
CA LYS A 48 -9.72 -5.28 2.89
C LYS A 48 -9.95 -3.78 2.79
N ARG A 49 -9.75 -3.21 1.60
CA ARG A 49 -9.98 -1.80 1.32
C ARG A 49 -11.45 -1.43 1.52
N LYS A 50 -12.38 -2.20 0.97
CA LYS A 50 -13.83 -2.02 1.19
C LYS A 50 -14.15 -2.07 2.68
N LEU A 51 -13.71 -3.13 3.36
CA LEU A 51 -13.90 -3.30 4.80
C LEU A 51 -13.41 -2.08 5.61
N LEU A 52 -12.23 -1.55 5.27
CA LEU A 52 -11.66 -0.38 5.95
C LEU A 52 -12.52 0.88 5.73
N PHE A 53 -12.96 1.14 4.51
CA PHE A 53 -13.73 2.35 4.20
C PHE A 53 -15.19 2.30 4.68
N ASP A 54 -15.79 1.11 4.66
CA ASP A 54 -17.12 0.87 5.22
C ASP A 54 -17.13 1.17 6.72
N ASN A 55 -16.08 0.75 7.43
CA ASN A 55 -15.92 0.93 8.88
C ASN A 55 -15.02 2.12 9.24
N LEU A 56 -14.74 3.03 8.31
CA LEU A 56 -13.80 4.14 8.55
C LEU A 56 -14.25 5.05 9.70
N ASP A 57 -15.56 5.27 9.82
CA ASP A 57 -16.14 6.06 10.91
C ASP A 57 -15.82 5.46 12.29
N LEU A 58 -16.06 4.15 12.46
CA LEU A 58 -15.72 3.42 13.68
C LEU A 58 -14.21 3.50 13.99
N ILE A 59 -13.37 3.30 12.97
CA ILE A 59 -11.91 3.37 13.12
C ILE A 59 -11.47 4.77 13.60
N LEU A 60 -12.07 5.83 13.05
CA LEU A 60 -11.74 7.20 13.43
C LEU A 60 -12.25 7.57 14.82
N ARG A 61 -13.42 7.05 15.24
CA ARG A 61 -13.95 7.23 16.60
C ARG A 61 -13.06 6.58 17.65
N HIS A 62 -12.50 5.41 17.35
CA HIS A 62 -11.57 4.67 18.23
C HIS A 62 -10.09 4.96 17.94
N ARG A 63 -9.77 6.09 17.28
CA ARG A 63 -8.39 6.41 16.86
C ARG A 63 -7.39 6.30 18.01
N ASP A 64 -7.67 6.93 19.15
CA ASP A 64 -6.72 6.98 20.27
C ASP A 64 -6.48 5.60 20.89
N GLU A 65 -7.50 4.74 20.92
CA GLU A 65 -7.41 3.37 21.40
C GLU A 65 -6.58 2.49 20.45
N ILE A 66 -6.80 2.64 19.14
CA ILE A 66 -6.04 1.94 18.09
C ILE A 66 -4.56 2.34 18.18
N MET A 67 -4.27 3.63 18.36
CA MET A 67 -2.89 4.13 18.49
C MET A 67 -2.19 3.62 19.76
N LYS A 68 -2.92 3.49 20.88
CA LYS A 68 -2.38 2.96 22.14
C LYS A 68 -2.16 1.44 22.12
N THR A 69 -2.87 0.72 21.27
CA THR A 69 -2.84 -0.76 21.21
C THR A 69 -1.89 -1.21 20.09
N PRO A 70 -0.65 -1.68 20.39
CA PRO A 70 0.34 -1.97 19.36
C PRO A 70 -0.14 -3.01 18.32
N ARG A 71 -0.96 -3.96 18.76
CA ARG A 71 -1.53 -5.00 17.91
C ARG A 71 -2.50 -4.47 16.84
N TYR A 72 -3.21 -3.37 17.14
CA TYR A 72 -4.10 -2.69 16.18
C TYR A 72 -3.34 -1.69 15.32
N ALA A 73 -2.46 -0.90 15.93
CA ALA A 73 -1.64 0.08 15.22
C ALA A 73 -0.79 -0.56 14.11
N LYS A 74 -0.28 -1.78 14.31
CA LYS A 74 0.57 -2.50 13.35
C LYS A 74 -0.17 -3.27 12.25
N ILE A 75 -1.49 -3.19 12.17
CA ILE A 75 -2.26 -3.83 11.09
C ILE A 75 -1.82 -3.23 9.75
N ASP A 76 -1.49 -4.07 8.78
CA ASP A 76 -1.12 -3.63 7.43
C ASP A 76 -2.30 -2.92 6.75
N ALA A 77 -2.08 -1.68 6.31
CA ALA A 77 -3.05 -0.79 5.70
C ALA A 77 -2.54 -0.17 4.38
N HIS A 78 -1.51 -0.75 3.75
CA HIS A 78 -0.92 -0.25 2.51
C HIS A 78 -1.92 -0.10 1.35
N TYR A 79 -3.04 -0.84 1.37
CA TYR A 79 -4.11 -0.79 0.35
C TYR A 79 -5.04 0.42 0.51
N ALA A 80 -5.01 1.11 1.65
CA ALA A 80 -5.94 2.20 1.96
C ALA A 80 -5.56 3.52 1.26
N LEU A 81 -4.28 3.73 0.95
CA LEU A 81 -3.79 4.94 0.30
C LEU A 81 -3.17 4.58 -1.05
N ARG A 82 -3.49 5.36 -2.09
CA ARG A 82 -2.85 5.24 -3.41
C ARG A 82 -2.17 6.55 -3.78
N GLY A 83 -0.95 6.46 -4.29
CA GLY A 83 -0.14 7.63 -4.63
C GLY A 83 0.58 7.39 -5.94
N GLY A 84 0.77 8.43 -6.75
CA GLY A 84 1.57 8.32 -7.96
C GLY A 84 1.98 9.67 -8.50
N GLY A 85 3.09 9.72 -9.21
CA GLY A 85 3.55 10.92 -9.88
C GLY A 85 3.76 10.71 -11.36
N ALA A 86 3.58 11.77 -12.15
CA ALA A 86 4.08 11.84 -13.51
C ALA A 86 5.60 11.56 -13.49
N TYR A 87 6.07 10.75 -14.43
CA TYR A 87 7.48 10.35 -14.61
C TYR A 87 8.09 9.45 -13.52
N ILE A 88 7.48 9.36 -12.34
CA ILE A 88 7.94 8.47 -11.25
C ILE A 88 7.02 7.26 -11.02
N GLY A 89 5.85 7.24 -11.66
CA GLY A 89 4.90 6.15 -11.58
C GLY A 89 4.22 6.02 -10.21
N PRO A 90 3.64 4.85 -9.89
CA PRO A 90 3.01 4.60 -8.60
C PRO A 90 4.02 4.67 -7.46
N ILE A 91 3.65 5.37 -6.39
CA ILE A 91 4.44 5.39 -5.15
C ILE A 91 4.11 4.12 -4.38
N ALA A 92 5.12 3.30 -4.14
CA ALA A 92 4.97 2.06 -3.41
C ALA A 92 4.62 2.35 -1.93
N MET A 93 3.44 1.86 -1.49
CA MET A 93 3.01 1.90 -0.08
C MET A 93 3.61 0.75 0.75
N ARG A 94 4.49 -0.04 0.13
CA ARG A 94 5.31 -1.07 0.75
C ARG A 94 6.74 -0.92 0.27
N ARG A 95 7.69 -1.16 1.17
CA ARG A 95 9.13 -1.18 0.88
C ARG A 95 9.71 -2.52 1.32
N ARG A 96 10.49 -3.12 0.43
CA ARG A 96 11.29 -4.30 0.73
C ARG A 96 12.70 -3.83 1.10
N PHE A 97 13.26 -4.38 2.17
CA PHE A 97 14.64 -4.13 2.57
C PHE A 97 15.22 -5.36 3.27
N CYS A 98 16.54 -5.42 3.39
CA CYS A 98 17.21 -6.48 4.13
C CYS A 98 17.55 -5.99 5.54
N ALA A 99 17.16 -6.76 6.55
CA ALA A 99 17.51 -6.55 7.95
C ALA A 99 18.15 -7.82 8.49
N ALA A 100 19.39 -7.73 8.99
CA ALA A 100 20.12 -8.87 9.55
C ALA A 100 20.13 -10.13 8.63
N GLY A 101 20.32 -9.93 7.33
CA GLY A 101 20.34 -11.02 6.33
C GLY A 101 18.97 -11.55 5.91
N VAL A 102 17.87 -11.07 6.49
CA VAL A 102 16.50 -11.46 6.14
C VAL A 102 15.85 -10.39 5.28
N SER A 103 15.18 -10.80 4.19
CA SER A 103 14.41 -9.89 3.36
C SER A 103 13.03 -9.63 3.98
N VAL A 104 12.77 -8.38 4.33
CA VAL A 104 11.55 -7.95 5.04
C VAL A 104 10.80 -6.94 4.17
N THR A 105 9.47 -7.06 4.15
CA THR A 105 8.59 -6.08 3.51
C THR A 105 7.81 -5.34 4.58
N VAL A 106 7.93 -4.02 4.61
CA VAL A 106 7.14 -3.13 5.49
C VAL A 106 6.18 -2.32 4.66
N GLY A 107 4.95 -2.18 5.13
CA GLY A 107 3.93 -1.35 4.52
C GLY A 107 3.52 -0.21 5.45
N ILE A 108 2.70 0.70 4.93
CA ILE A 108 1.95 1.63 5.79
C ILE A 108 1.07 0.80 6.73
N THR A 109 1.27 0.98 8.03
CA THR A 109 0.43 0.39 9.07
C THR A 109 -0.80 1.27 9.32
N LEU A 110 -1.82 0.73 9.99
CA LEU A 110 -3.03 1.46 10.37
C LEU A 110 -2.70 2.67 11.25
N GLY A 111 -1.77 2.53 12.19
CA GLY A 111 -1.30 3.64 13.03
C GLY A 111 -0.67 4.75 12.19
N SER A 112 0.28 4.39 11.32
CA SER A 112 0.91 5.35 10.39
C SER A 112 -0.12 6.03 9.46
N LEU A 113 -1.14 5.30 8.99
CA LEU A 113 -2.22 5.86 8.18
C LEU A 113 -3.03 6.89 8.97
N LEU A 114 -3.39 6.59 10.22
CA LEU A 114 -4.13 7.51 11.11
C LEU A 114 -3.32 8.74 11.53
N GLU A 115 -1.98 8.64 11.55
CA GLU A 115 -1.10 9.80 11.69
C GLU A 115 -1.13 10.68 10.45
N ILE A 116 -0.96 10.09 9.26
CA ILE A 116 -1.01 10.80 7.97
C ILE A 116 -2.35 11.53 7.84
N TRP A 117 -3.46 10.83 8.07
CA TRP A 117 -4.81 11.39 8.09
C TRP A 117 -5.07 12.40 9.21
N GLY A 118 -4.22 12.44 10.24
CA GLY A 118 -4.22 13.47 11.26
C GLY A 118 -3.80 14.85 10.75
N THR A 119 -3.02 14.90 9.66
CA THR A 119 -2.46 16.15 9.13
C THR A 119 -3.43 16.94 8.25
N ALA A 120 -3.26 18.26 8.20
CA ALA A 120 -4.10 19.14 7.37
C ALA A 120 -4.00 18.84 5.86
N THR A 121 -2.86 18.29 5.41
CA THR A 121 -2.65 17.88 4.01
C THR A 121 -3.62 16.78 3.58
N TYR A 122 -4.04 15.91 4.50
CA TYR A 122 -4.89 14.76 4.20
C TYR A 122 -6.35 14.93 4.61
N LYS A 123 -6.75 16.12 5.06
CA LYS A 123 -8.12 16.46 5.47
C LYS A 123 -8.75 17.46 4.52
N VAL A 124 -9.97 17.21 4.08
CA VAL A 124 -10.78 18.13 3.29
C VAL A 124 -12.18 18.23 3.87
N ASN A 125 -12.81 19.40 3.74
CA ASN A 125 -14.19 19.56 4.18
C ASN A 125 -15.12 18.85 3.18
N CYS A 126 -16.06 18.06 3.70
CA CYS A 126 -17.13 17.46 2.92
C CYS A 126 -18.35 18.37 2.91
N SER A 127 -19.19 18.27 1.88
CA SER A 127 -20.46 19.00 1.77
C SER A 127 -21.45 18.70 2.90
N CYS A 128 -21.30 17.58 3.61
CA CYS A 128 -22.12 17.23 4.77
C CYS A 128 -21.66 17.89 6.08
N GLY A 129 -20.68 18.80 6.03
CA GLY A 129 -20.12 19.48 7.20
C GLY A 129 -19.05 18.68 7.95
N ASN A 130 -18.87 17.39 7.64
CA ASN A 130 -17.83 16.55 8.24
C ASN A 130 -16.50 16.61 7.48
N THR A 131 -15.44 16.09 8.11
CA THR A 131 -14.12 15.94 7.48
C THR A 131 -14.09 14.69 6.59
N ALA A 132 -13.56 14.83 5.38
CA ALA A 132 -13.21 13.74 4.48
C ALA A 132 -11.68 13.58 4.40
N TYR A 133 -11.23 12.35 4.16
CA TYR A 133 -9.82 11.98 4.24
C TYR A 133 -9.30 11.57 2.86
N ILE A 134 -8.11 12.07 2.49
CA ILE A 134 -7.49 11.77 1.21
C ILE A 134 -7.14 10.27 1.15
N ARG A 135 -7.71 9.56 0.16
CA ARG A 135 -7.45 8.14 -0.11
C ARG A 135 -6.58 7.92 -1.35
N SER A 136 -6.46 8.92 -2.21
CA SER A 136 -5.60 8.85 -3.38
C SER A 136 -5.03 10.21 -3.75
N PHE A 137 -3.80 10.23 -4.25
CA PHE A 137 -3.21 11.45 -4.81
C PHE A 137 -2.37 11.11 -6.05
N GLY A 138 -2.38 12.04 -7.00
CA GLY A 138 -1.61 12.04 -8.23
C GLY A 138 -0.97 13.41 -8.42
N GLY A 139 0.17 13.51 -9.08
CA GLY A 139 0.74 14.83 -9.36
C GLY A 139 2.03 14.81 -10.15
N SER A 140 2.68 15.96 -10.27
CA SER A 140 3.97 16.10 -10.95
C SER A 140 5.01 16.64 -9.96
N PRO A 141 6.14 15.94 -9.76
CA PRO A 141 7.20 16.43 -8.90
C PRO A 141 7.86 17.71 -9.46
N LEU A 142 7.86 17.90 -10.78
CA LEU A 142 8.49 19.05 -11.43
C LEU A 142 7.69 20.34 -11.28
N THR A 143 6.37 20.25 -11.30
CA THR A 143 5.48 21.42 -11.23
C THR A 143 4.87 21.63 -9.86
N GLY A 144 4.98 20.64 -8.96
CA GLY A 144 4.29 20.61 -7.67
C GLY A 144 2.77 20.44 -7.78
N MET A 145 2.19 20.46 -8.99
CA MET A 145 0.75 20.26 -9.19
C MET A 145 0.31 18.88 -8.73
N SER A 146 -0.85 18.82 -8.08
CA SER A 146 -1.45 17.56 -7.67
C SER A 146 -2.96 17.54 -7.88
N VAL A 147 -3.50 16.33 -7.93
CA VAL A 147 -4.92 16.04 -7.90
C VAL A 147 -5.11 14.91 -6.89
N ALA A 148 -6.00 15.11 -5.93
CA ALA A 148 -6.33 14.11 -4.92
C ALA A 148 -7.81 13.72 -4.95
N GLY A 149 -8.06 12.54 -4.39
CA GLY A 149 -9.38 11.99 -4.12
C GLY A 149 -9.52 11.68 -2.62
N ALA A 150 -10.67 12.00 -2.05
CA ALA A 150 -10.99 11.81 -0.65
C ALA A 150 -12.29 11.03 -0.47
N VAL A 151 -12.49 10.50 0.73
CA VAL A 151 -13.74 9.85 1.13
C VAL A 151 -14.21 10.39 2.47
N CYS A 152 -15.50 10.68 2.57
CA CYS A 152 -16.11 11.06 3.84
C CYS A 152 -16.52 9.81 4.62
N PRO A 153 -16.06 9.62 5.88
CA PRO A 153 -16.48 8.48 6.69
C PRO A 153 -17.97 8.50 7.04
N HIS A 154 -18.58 9.69 7.11
CA HIS A 154 -19.95 9.90 7.56
C HIS A 154 -20.98 9.70 6.43
N CYS A 155 -20.89 10.48 5.34
CA CYS A 155 -21.84 10.36 4.23
C CYS A 155 -21.40 9.40 3.12
N LYS A 156 -20.20 8.78 3.25
CA LYS A 156 -19.60 7.85 2.28
C LYS A 156 -19.37 8.42 0.88
N ASN A 157 -19.59 9.72 0.67
CA ASN A 157 -19.32 10.36 -0.61
C ASN A 157 -17.82 10.41 -0.90
N GLU A 158 -17.48 10.16 -2.16
CA GLU A 158 -16.15 10.37 -2.69
C GLU A 158 -16.02 11.78 -3.27
N ILE A 159 -14.91 12.45 -2.97
CA ILE A 159 -14.58 13.77 -3.48
C ILE A 159 -13.39 13.60 -4.41
N HIS A 160 -13.50 14.11 -5.63
CA HIS A 160 -12.43 14.04 -6.63
C HIS A 160 -11.96 15.44 -7.02
N GLY A 161 -10.80 15.54 -7.67
CA GLY A 161 -10.34 16.79 -8.27
C GLY A 161 -9.74 17.79 -7.28
N ILE A 162 -9.29 17.35 -6.11
CA ILE A 162 -8.72 18.23 -5.07
C ILE A 162 -7.32 18.69 -5.50
N ARG A 163 -7.13 19.98 -5.81
CA ARG A 163 -5.87 20.53 -6.38
C ARG A 163 -5.08 21.47 -5.47
N SER A 164 -5.61 21.77 -4.28
CA SER A 164 -5.11 22.86 -3.42
C SER A 164 -3.83 22.52 -2.63
N ARG A 165 -3.11 21.46 -2.98
CA ARG A 165 -1.98 20.95 -2.18
C ARG A 165 -0.79 20.58 -3.06
N PRO A 166 0.45 20.88 -2.64
CA PRO A 166 1.63 20.46 -3.37
C PRO A 166 1.77 18.94 -3.41
N PHE A 167 2.16 18.39 -4.57
CA PHE A 167 2.44 16.96 -4.71
C PHE A 167 3.49 16.47 -3.71
N GLY A 168 4.57 17.26 -3.54
CA GLY A 168 5.67 16.93 -2.63
C GLY A 168 5.24 16.75 -1.17
N ASP A 169 4.19 17.43 -0.72
CA ASP A 169 3.69 17.27 0.65
C ASP A 169 3.05 15.91 0.89
N TYR A 170 2.27 15.42 -0.08
CA TYR A 170 1.71 14.07 -0.02
C TYR A 170 2.83 13.02 0.01
N VAL A 171 3.77 13.14 -0.93
CA VAL A 171 4.88 12.18 -1.04
C VAL A 171 5.69 12.16 0.25
N ARG A 172 6.10 13.33 0.75
CA ARG A 172 6.93 13.46 1.95
C ARG A 172 6.31 12.77 3.15
N GLN A 173 5.02 12.95 3.40
CA GLN A 173 4.36 12.30 4.54
C GLN A 173 4.35 10.77 4.43
N VAL A 174 4.06 10.25 3.24
CA VAL A 174 4.08 8.81 2.98
C VAL A 174 5.49 8.23 3.16
N LEU A 175 6.49 8.89 2.58
CA LEU A 175 7.88 8.42 2.68
C LEU A 175 8.38 8.46 4.12
N ASN A 176 8.10 9.53 4.85
CA ASN A 176 8.46 9.65 6.27
C ASN A 176 7.81 8.53 7.12
N ALA A 177 6.54 8.20 6.85
CA ALA A 177 5.88 7.09 7.54
C ALA A 177 6.56 5.75 7.24
N LEU A 178 6.86 5.46 5.97
CA LEU A 178 7.55 4.24 5.57
C LEU A 178 8.96 4.13 6.18
N ASP A 179 9.68 5.24 6.28
CA ASP A 179 11.01 5.25 6.90
C ASP A 179 10.94 5.02 8.41
N ARG A 180 9.90 5.52 9.10
CA ARG A 180 9.64 5.17 10.51
C ARG A 180 9.35 3.68 10.69
N GLU A 181 8.51 3.09 9.84
CA GLU A 181 8.20 1.65 9.88
C GLU A 181 9.45 0.79 9.66
N LYS A 182 10.28 1.18 8.68
CA LYS A 182 11.56 0.52 8.41
C LYS A 182 12.49 0.60 9.62
N ALA A 183 12.59 1.76 10.26
CA ALA A 183 13.42 1.95 11.45
C ALA A 183 12.93 1.09 12.62
N ALA A 184 11.62 1.07 12.88
CA ALA A 184 11.02 0.26 13.94
C ALA A 184 11.27 -1.24 13.76
N VAL A 185 11.15 -1.74 12.52
CA VAL A 185 11.46 -3.14 12.20
C VAL A 185 12.94 -3.43 12.35
N SER A 186 13.82 -2.57 11.83
CA SER A 186 15.27 -2.73 11.98
C SER A 186 15.69 -2.81 13.45
N GLN A 187 15.11 -1.94 14.29
CA GLN A 187 15.35 -1.94 15.74
C GLN A 187 14.85 -3.23 16.42
N ALA A 188 13.69 -3.76 15.98
CA ALA A 188 13.15 -5.02 16.49
C ALA A 188 14.05 -6.22 16.17
N PHE A 189 14.72 -6.23 15.01
CA PHE A 189 15.74 -7.23 14.69
C PHE A 189 16.96 -7.10 15.60
N THR A 190 17.50 -5.89 15.78
CA THR A 190 18.69 -5.68 16.61
C THR A 190 18.47 -5.98 18.09
N SER A 191 17.24 -5.83 18.58
CA SER A 191 16.87 -6.08 19.99
C SER A 191 16.45 -7.51 20.29
N GLY A 192 16.35 -8.39 19.28
CA GLY A 192 15.91 -9.78 19.47
C GLY A 192 14.42 -9.94 19.81
N VAL A 193 13.62 -8.87 19.72
CA VAL A 193 12.19 -8.86 20.08
C VAL A 193 11.27 -9.12 18.87
N PHE A 194 11.85 -9.55 17.74
CA PHE A 194 11.12 -9.75 16.49
C PHE A 194 9.92 -10.71 16.61
N GLY A 195 10.01 -11.72 17.50
CA GLY A 195 8.89 -12.63 17.79
C GLY A 195 7.63 -11.93 18.31
N LYS A 196 7.77 -10.95 19.22
CA LYS A 196 6.64 -10.13 19.73
C LYS A 196 6.16 -9.08 18.71
N PHE A 197 6.93 -8.86 17.65
CA PHE A 197 6.55 -7.97 16.55
C PHE A 197 5.50 -8.61 15.62
N SER A 198 5.29 -9.93 15.73
CA SER A 198 4.49 -10.74 14.80
C SER A 198 3.08 -11.11 15.26
N GLU A 199 2.59 -10.58 16.40
CA GLU A 199 1.17 -10.76 16.77
C GLU A 199 0.26 -10.02 15.78
N GLN A 200 -0.09 -10.70 14.70
CA GLN A 200 -0.94 -10.16 13.64
C GLN A 200 -2.39 -10.15 14.14
N CYS A 201 -2.92 -8.95 14.42
CA CYS A 201 -4.36 -8.75 14.37
C CYS A 201 -4.79 -8.61 12.90
N SER A 202 -5.92 -9.19 12.52
CA SER A 202 -6.54 -8.86 11.25
C SER A 202 -7.45 -7.64 11.41
N LEU A 203 -7.62 -6.87 10.33
CA LEU A 203 -8.55 -5.74 10.31
C LEU A 203 -9.98 -6.18 10.69
N GLU A 204 -10.41 -7.34 10.20
CA GLU A 204 -11.72 -7.95 10.52
C GLU A 204 -11.87 -8.19 12.01
N LYS A 205 -10.86 -8.81 12.64
CA LYS A 205 -10.89 -9.12 14.07
C LYS A 205 -10.95 -7.85 14.91
N MET A 206 -10.15 -6.85 14.56
CA MET A 206 -10.18 -5.54 15.22
C MET A 206 -11.56 -4.88 15.09
N ILE A 207 -12.12 -4.82 13.89
CA ILE A 207 -13.44 -4.20 13.66
C ILE A 207 -14.53 -4.92 14.48
N SER A 208 -14.52 -6.25 14.51
CA SER A 208 -15.48 -7.02 15.32
C SER A 208 -15.31 -6.72 16.82
N GLU A 209 -14.07 -6.66 17.31
CA GLU A 209 -13.77 -6.32 18.71
C GLU A 209 -14.20 -4.90 19.07
N LEU A 210 -14.05 -3.93 18.16
CA LEU A 210 -14.52 -2.55 18.37
C LEU A 210 -16.06 -2.48 18.38
N LYS A 211 -16.73 -3.16 17.44
CA LYS A 211 -18.21 -3.21 17.39
C LYS A 211 -18.82 -3.79 18.65
N LEU A 212 -18.22 -4.85 19.19
CA LEU A 212 -18.70 -5.48 20.43
C LEU A 212 -18.61 -4.56 21.66
N ARG A 213 -17.80 -3.49 21.61
CA ARG A 213 -17.66 -2.52 22.70
C ARG A 213 -18.63 -1.35 22.59
N GLU A 214 -19.32 -1.21 21.45
CA GLU A 214 -20.37 -0.20 21.25
C GLU A 214 -21.78 -0.72 21.64
N ILE A 215 -21.90 -2.00 21.99
CA ILE A 215 -23.12 -2.66 22.49
C ILE A 215 -23.12 -2.61 24.01
#